data_AF-A0A8T5F6T7-F1
#
_entry.id   AF-A0A8T5F6T7-F1
#
_cell.length_a   1.000
_cell.length_b   1.000
_cell.length_c   1.000
_cell.angle_alpha   90.00
_cell.angle_beta   90.00
_cell.angle_gamma   90.00
#
_symmetry.space_group_name_H-M   'P 1'
#
loop_
_entity.id
_entity.type
_entity.pdbx_description
1 polymer ?
#
loop_
_entity_poly.entity_id
_entity_poly.type
_entity_poly.pdbx_seq_one_letter_code
_entity_poly.pdbx_strand_id
1 'polypeptide(L)'
;MVFSKRGLKSGDYEILEEGGQQILKVNYLGVSFPPSIEHSKLCMNDVVDKLIQAPSVNRIILSADRNYMYDEEQTQMLRAVANIYVFFTRQKKILSFLPGLSMDYLSRNPSKLANVQYIIGNLLKSDPIGAYVELKRMIREQKIKLKRIRSNLDVKEENNYLKLLVETFELLGKLKIISIVKEDLDGYVLDDRSIYVNIFRPIISPNFMLTRLMAQIPIGAYELDSYNLDKETNVSLFSLDNDVKNYYHLTPPEFNLDDDKIELLDMARNILAEHKPEEKEFTDIERMRTTFFNIGRDLLVELAQHRGLDLDFDEANGLAEILVRYTVGFGLLEVLLKDEKIQDIVINGPIGQTPIFIVHQDYDDCVTNIIPSA
;
A
#
# COMPACT_ATOMS: atom_id res chain seq x y z
N MET A 1 24.11 -15.70 15.77
CA MET A 1 24.44 -14.38 15.20
C MET A 1 23.12 -13.62 15.13
N VAL A 2 22.77 -12.92 16.20
CA VAL A 2 21.44 -12.32 16.38
C VAL A 2 21.48 -10.94 15.73
N PHE A 3 20.73 -10.76 14.64
CA PHE A 3 20.52 -9.45 14.05
C PHE A 3 19.73 -8.58 15.03
N SER A 4 20.41 -7.64 15.67
CA SER A 4 19.79 -6.51 16.34
C SER A 4 19.00 -5.71 15.28
N LYS A 5 17.66 -5.74 15.37
CA LYS A 5 16.78 -4.84 14.61
C LYS A 5 17.03 -3.41 15.09
N ARG A 6 17.95 -2.70 14.44
CA ARG A 6 17.90 -1.23 14.43
C ARG A 6 16.61 -0.85 13.71
N GLY A 7 15.80 0.03 14.31
CA GLY A 7 14.60 0.57 13.67
C GLY A 7 14.92 1.06 12.26
N LEU A 8 14.05 0.72 11.29
CA LEU A 8 14.14 1.17 9.91
C LEU A 8 14.23 2.69 9.86
N LYS A 9 15.22 3.24 9.16
CA LYS A 9 15.31 4.70 9.00
C LYS A 9 14.22 5.19 8.04
N SER A 10 13.95 6.49 8.07
CA SER A 10 13.07 7.14 7.11
C SER A 10 13.50 6.82 5.68
N GLY A 11 12.58 6.31 4.86
CA GLY A 11 12.78 5.90 3.47
C GLY A 11 13.38 4.51 3.26
N ASP A 12 13.91 3.86 4.31
CA ASP A 12 14.42 2.49 4.23
C ASP A 12 13.27 1.47 4.14
N TYR A 13 13.59 0.25 3.71
CA TYR A 13 12.63 -0.84 3.60
C TYR A 13 13.19 -2.16 4.13
N GLU A 14 12.28 -3.04 4.55
CA GLU A 14 12.56 -4.45 4.84
C GLU A 14 11.67 -5.36 3.99
N ILE A 15 12.10 -6.61 3.83
CA ILE A 15 11.29 -7.66 3.21
C ILE A 15 10.86 -8.62 4.32
N LEU A 16 9.55 -8.74 4.52
CA LEU A 16 8.94 -9.68 5.45
C LEU A 16 8.44 -10.90 4.69
N GLU A 17 8.39 -12.05 5.36
CA GLU A 17 7.77 -13.26 4.83
C GLU A 17 6.56 -13.63 5.69
N GLU A 18 5.37 -13.61 5.09
CA GLU A 18 4.11 -13.96 5.76
C GLU A 18 3.28 -14.86 4.84
N GLY A 19 2.84 -16.02 5.33
CA GLY A 19 1.97 -16.92 4.56
C GLY A 19 2.54 -17.38 3.21
N GLY A 20 3.88 -17.45 3.08
CA GLY A 20 4.57 -17.79 1.83
C GLY A 20 4.66 -16.65 0.81
N GLN A 21 4.21 -15.44 1.16
CA GLN A 21 4.34 -14.23 0.36
C GLN A 21 5.47 -13.34 0.89
N GLN A 22 6.19 -12.67 -0.03
CA GLN A 22 7.15 -11.63 0.32
C GLN A 22 6.48 -10.27 0.36
N ILE A 23 6.66 -9.54 1.46
CA ILE A 23 6.05 -8.24 1.68
C ILE A 23 7.14 -7.18 1.73
N LEU A 24 7.05 -6.18 0.86
CA LEU A 24 7.90 -4.99 0.92
C LEU A 24 7.29 -4.02 1.92
N LYS A 25 7.91 -3.88 3.10
CA LYS A 25 7.52 -2.88 4.10
C LYS A 25 8.48 -1.70 4.05
N VAL A 26 7.97 -0.51 3.78
CA VAL A 26 8.76 0.72 3.64
C VAL A 26 8.40 1.70 4.74
N ASN A 27 9.41 2.25 5.43
CA ASN A 27 9.19 3.29 6.43
C ASN A 27 9.09 4.66 5.76
N TYR A 28 7.92 5.27 5.78
CA TYR A 28 7.65 6.62 5.28
C TYR A 28 7.57 7.70 6.37
N LEU A 29 7.76 7.36 7.65
CA LEU A 29 7.85 8.36 8.72
C LEU A 29 8.98 9.35 8.40
N GLY A 30 8.67 10.64 8.39
CA GLY A 30 9.63 11.72 8.11
C GLY A 30 10.02 11.90 6.63
N VAL A 31 9.40 11.18 5.69
CA VAL A 31 9.61 11.39 4.25
C VAL A 31 8.85 12.64 3.79
N SER A 32 9.42 13.39 2.84
CA SER A 32 8.91 14.70 2.39
C SER A 32 7.67 14.66 1.49
N PHE A 33 7.12 13.47 1.22
CA PHE A 33 5.96 13.25 0.37
C PHE A 33 5.08 12.14 0.95
N PRO A 34 3.77 12.13 0.67
CA PRO A 34 2.86 11.23 1.35
C PRO A 34 3.06 9.77 0.92
N PRO A 35 2.79 8.80 1.83
CA PRO A 35 2.86 7.35 1.57
C PRO A 35 1.66 6.86 0.75
N SER A 36 1.48 7.42 -0.45
CA SER A 36 0.33 7.15 -1.32
C SER A 36 0.78 6.99 -2.77
N ILE A 37 0.63 5.77 -3.29
CA ILE A 37 0.97 5.43 -4.69
C ILE A 37 0.01 6.15 -5.64
N GLU A 38 -1.27 6.22 -5.28
CA GLU A 38 -2.31 6.85 -6.07
C GLU A 38 -2.15 8.38 -6.15
N HIS A 39 -1.79 9.05 -5.05
CA HIS A 39 -1.73 10.52 -5.01
C HIS A 39 -0.32 11.10 -5.17
N SER A 40 0.76 10.31 -5.00
CA SER A 40 2.14 10.82 -5.08
C SER A 40 2.97 10.13 -6.16
N LYS A 41 3.36 10.90 -7.18
CA LYS A 41 4.32 10.45 -8.20
C LYS A 41 5.69 10.11 -7.65
N LEU A 42 6.09 10.79 -6.55
CA LEU A 42 7.35 10.53 -5.86
C LEU A 42 7.30 9.20 -5.12
N CYS A 43 6.17 8.90 -4.46
CA CYS A 43 5.94 7.61 -3.81
C CYS A 43 5.93 6.46 -4.82
N MET A 44 5.20 6.60 -5.94
CA MET A 44 5.21 5.57 -6.99
C MET A 44 6.62 5.32 -7.54
N ASN A 45 7.40 6.38 -7.81
CA ASN A 45 8.78 6.24 -8.29
C ASN A 45 9.66 5.47 -7.30
N ASP A 46 9.60 5.86 -6.03
CA ASP A 46 10.35 5.25 -4.94
C ASP A 46 9.98 3.77 -4.74
N VAL A 47 8.68 3.45 -4.74
CA VAL A 47 8.19 2.07 -4.65
C VAL A 47 8.68 1.24 -5.85
N VAL A 48 8.60 1.77 -7.08
CA VAL A 48 9.09 1.08 -8.27
C VAL A 48 10.60 0.84 -8.19
N ASP A 49 11.39 1.80 -7.70
CA ASP A 49 12.83 1.63 -7.49
C ASP A 49 13.16 0.53 -6.46
N LYS A 50 12.35 0.40 -5.41
CA LYS A 50 12.46 -0.69 -4.43
C LYS A 50 12.05 -2.04 -5.03
N LEU A 51 11.00 -2.10 -5.84
CA LEU A 51 10.59 -3.33 -6.55
C LEU A 51 11.64 -3.80 -7.59
N ILE A 52 12.42 -2.89 -8.17
CA ILE A 52 13.56 -3.25 -9.03
C ILE A 52 14.64 -4.02 -8.23
N GLN A 53 14.80 -3.69 -6.95
CA GLN A 53 15.76 -4.35 -6.05
C GLN A 53 15.18 -5.64 -5.45
N ALA A 54 13.86 -5.70 -5.25
CA ALA A 54 13.13 -6.81 -4.66
C ALA A 54 12.02 -7.33 -5.61
N PRO A 55 12.36 -8.07 -6.69
CA PRO A 55 11.40 -8.43 -7.74
C PRO A 55 10.38 -9.50 -7.31
N SER A 56 10.68 -10.27 -6.27
CA SER A 56 9.86 -11.39 -5.78
C SER A 56 8.73 -10.97 -4.85
N VAL A 57 8.66 -9.69 -4.48
CA VAL A 57 7.62 -9.14 -3.58
C VAL A 57 6.22 -9.37 -4.14
N ASN A 58 5.32 -9.85 -3.30
CA ASN A 58 3.91 -10.03 -3.62
C ASN A 58 3.06 -8.87 -3.10
N ARG A 59 3.42 -8.23 -1.99
CA ARG A 59 2.59 -7.16 -1.38
C ARG A 59 3.44 -5.99 -0.91
N ILE A 60 2.83 -4.81 -0.81
CA ILE A 60 3.52 -3.58 -0.38
C ILE A 60 2.80 -3.02 0.85
N ILE A 61 3.58 -2.59 1.84
CA ILE A 61 3.13 -1.84 3.01
C ILE A 61 3.95 -0.55 3.07
N LEU A 62 3.27 0.59 2.96
CA LEU A 62 3.87 1.90 3.22
C LEU A 62 3.49 2.28 4.66
N SER A 63 4.48 2.31 5.55
CA SER A 63 4.28 2.58 6.97
C SER A 63 4.61 4.04 7.30
N ALA A 64 3.60 4.82 7.67
CA ALA A 64 3.73 6.12 8.33
C ALA A 64 2.97 6.05 9.68
N ASP A 65 2.18 7.06 10.03
CA ASP A 65 1.25 7.01 11.17
C ASP A 65 0.19 5.91 10.95
N ARG A 66 -0.16 5.67 9.68
CA ARG A 66 -0.99 4.56 9.22
C ARG A 66 -0.20 3.69 8.25
N ASN A 67 -0.55 2.40 8.20
CA ASN A 67 -0.09 1.47 7.18
C ASN A 67 -1.02 1.54 5.96
N TYR A 68 -0.44 1.80 4.79
CA TYR A 68 -1.12 1.75 3.49
C TYR A 68 -0.69 0.47 2.78
N MET A 69 -1.64 -0.44 2.59
CA MET A 69 -1.33 -1.80 2.18
C MET A 69 -1.91 -2.09 0.81
N TYR A 70 -1.04 -2.42 -0.13
CA TYR A 70 -1.39 -2.79 -1.50
C TYR A 70 -1.31 -4.31 -1.64
N ASP A 71 -2.39 -4.90 -2.15
CA ASP A 71 -2.51 -6.34 -2.36
C ASP A 71 -1.61 -6.85 -3.50
N GLU A 72 -1.73 -8.14 -3.80
CA GLU A 72 -0.94 -8.79 -4.84
C GLU A 72 -1.24 -8.31 -6.26
N GLU A 73 -2.50 -8.01 -6.57
CA GLU A 73 -2.90 -7.53 -7.88
C GLU A 73 -2.29 -6.15 -8.16
N GLN A 74 -2.43 -5.24 -7.20
CA GLN A 74 -1.89 -3.89 -7.25
C GLN A 74 -0.36 -3.91 -7.31
N THR A 75 0.28 -4.75 -6.49
CA THR A 75 1.74 -4.92 -6.49
C THR A 75 2.25 -5.51 -7.80
N GLN A 76 1.52 -6.47 -8.39
CA GLN A 76 1.87 -7.06 -9.69
C GLN A 76 1.89 -6.01 -10.81
N MET A 77 0.97 -5.04 -10.79
CA MET A 77 0.96 -3.94 -11.76
C MET A 77 2.24 -3.10 -11.69
N LEU A 78 2.69 -2.75 -10.48
CA LEU A 78 3.93 -1.97 -10.27
C LEU A 78 5.19 -2.79 -10.57
N ARG A 79 5.19 -4.09 -10.24
CA ARG A 79 6.28 -4.99 -10.63
C ARG A 79 6.42 -5.12 -12.14
N ALA A 80 5.30 -5.16 -12.88
CA ALA A 80 5.35 -5.18 -14.33
C ALA A 80 6.01 -3.92 -14.90
N VAL A 81 5.74 -2.75 -14.31
CA VAL A 81 6.43 -1.48 -14.63
C VAL A 81 7.94 -1.58 -14.33
N ALA A 82 8.31 -2.04 -13.14
CA ALA A 82 9.71 -2.25 -12.75
C ALA A 82 10.46 -3.19 -13.72
N ASN A 83 9.82 -4.28 -14.14
CA ASN A 83 10.38 -5.25 -15.08
C ASN A 83 10.61 -4.63 -16.47
N ILE A 84 9.66 -3.84 -16.97
CA ILE A 84 9.82 -3.11 -18.25
C ILE A 84 10.96 -2.09 -18.14
N TYR A 85 11.05 -1.36 -17.03
CA TYR A 85 12.15 -0.42 -16.80
C TYR A 85 13.51 -1.15 -16.82
N VAL A 86 13.62 -2.28 -16.12
CA VAL A 86 14.84 -3.11 -16.10
C VAL A 86 15.18 -3.65 -17.49
N PHE A 87 14.18 -4.10 -18.25
CA PHE A 87 14.36 -4.54 -19.63
C PHE A 87 14.99 -3.44 -20.49
N PHE A 88 14.45 -2.22 -20.43
CA PHE A 88 14.96 -1.10 -21.21
C PHE A 88 16.36 -0.64 -20.77
N THR A 89 16.60 -0.55 -19.47
CA THR A 89 17.85 0.00 -18.93
C THR A 89 19.00 -1.00 -18.94
N ARG A 90 18.75 -2.26 -18.54
CA ARG A 90 19.80 -3.28 -18.42
C ARG A 90 20.01 -4.08 -19.70
N GLN A 91 18.93 -4.53 -20.35
CA GLN A 91 19.04 -5.39 -21.54
C GLN A 91 19.21 -4.57 -22.82
N LYS A 92 18.36 -3.56 -23.03
CA LYS A 92 18.40 -2.72 -24.25
C LYS A 92 19.38 -1.55 -24.14
N LYS A 93 19.76 -1.12 -22.93
CA LYS A 93 20.66 0.02 -22.65
C LYS A 93 20.25 1.31 -23.37
N ILE A 94 18.93 1.52 -23.53
CA ILE A 94 18.39 2.62 -24.36
C ILE A 94 18.60 4.01 -23.77
N LEU A 95 19.07 4.12 -22.52
CA LEU A 95 19.43 5.39 -21.91
C LEU A 95 20.79 5.93 -22.36
N SER A 96 21.65 5.06 -22.89
CA SER A 96 23.01 5.43 -23.33
C SER A 96 23.18 5.33 -24.84
N PHE A 97 22.49 4.39 -25.48
CA PHE A 97 22.56 4.16 -26.92
C PHE A 97 21.17 3.86 -27.46
N LEU A 98 20.77 4.52 -28.55
CA LEU A 98 19.53 4.20 -29.23
C LEU A 98 19.79 3.23 -30.40
N PRO A 99 19.25 1.99 -30.36
CA PRO A 99 19.45 1.01 -31.41
C PRO A 99 19.07 1.54 -32.79
N GLY A 100 19.98 1.39 -33.76
CA GLY A 100 19.74 1.80 -35.15
C GLY A 100 19.97 3.29 -35.43
N LEU A 101 20.52 4.06 -34.49
CA LEU A 101 20.88 5.47 -34.65
C LEU A 101 22.38 5.67 -34.52
N SER A 102 23.00 6.44 -35.42
CA SER A 102 24.43 6.74 -35.35
C SER A 102 24.73 7.84 -34.32
N MET A 103 25.95 7.85 -33.80
CA MET A 103 26.41 8.89 -32.87
C MET A 103 26.46 10.28 -33.51
N ASP A 104 26.78 10.36 -34.81
CA ASP A 104 26.72 11.61 -35.58
C ASP A 104 25.29 12.17 -35.61
N TYR A 105 24.31 11.33 -35.94
CA TYR A 105 22.92 11.73 -35.97
C TYR A 105 22.40 12.18 -34.61
N LEU A 106 22.73 11.46 -33.53
CA LEU A 106 22.33 11.84 -32.17
C LEU A 106 22.99 13.14 -31.71
N SER A 107 24.22 13.43 -32.15
CA SER A 107 24.89 14.71 -31.87
C SER A 107 24.19 15.88 -32.56
N ARG A 108 23.67 15.67 -33.77
CA ARG A 108 22.83 16.65 -34.50
C ARG A 108 21.40 16.75 -33.96
N ASN A 109 20.89 15.69 -33.33
CA ASN A 109 19.51 15.58 -32.84
C ASN A 109 19.46 15.12 -31.36
N PRO A 110 20.03 15.88 -30.42
CA PRO A 110 20.16 15.46 -29.02
C PRO A 110 18.80 15.24 -28.33
N SER A 111 17.74 15.91 -28.82
CA SER A 111 16.37 15.74 -28.30
C SER A 111 15.86 14.31 -28.42
N LYS A 112 16.37 13.51 -29.36
CA LYS A 112 15.93 12.11 -29.54
C LYS A 112 16.26 11.25 -28.32
N LEU A 113 17.51 11.35 -27.85
CA LEU A 113 17.96 10.65 -26.66
C LEU A 113 17.32 11.25 -25.41
N ALA A 114 17.26 12.58 -25.30
CA ALA A 114 16.64 13.26 -24.17
C ALA A 114 15.17 12.84 -23.98
N ASN A 115 14.40 12.74 -25.06
CA ASN A 115 13.01 12.29 -24.97
C ASN A 115 12.91 10.84 -24.47
N VAL A 116 13.74 9.92 -24.98
CA VAL A 116 13.74 8.53 -24.50
C VAL A 116 14.16 8.44 -23.04
N GLN A 117 15.17 9.22 -22.63
CA GLN A 117 15.59 9.33 -21.23
C GLN A 117 14.49 9.89 -20.34
N TYR A 118 13.72 10.87 -20.81
CA TYR A 118 12.57 11.42 -20.10
C TYR A 118 11.46 10.38 -19.92
N ILE A 119 11.04 9.71 -21.01
CA ILE A 119 9.99 8.68 -20.95
C ILE A 119 10.39 7.52 -20.05
N ILE A 120 11.59 6.96 -20.24
CA ILE A 120 11.99 5.71 -19.59
C ILE A 120 12.66 5.95 -18.25
N GLY A 121 13.53 6.95 -18.16
CA GLY A 121 14.30 7.27 -16.95
C GLY A 121 13.48 8.00 -15.90
N ASN A 122 12.48 8.79 -16.31
CA ASN A 122 11.65 9.58 -15.39
C ASN A 122 10.20 9.08 -15.36
N LEU A 123 9.43 9.30 -16.43
CA LEU A 123 7.99 9.08 -16.42
C LEU A 123 7.60 7.63 -16.15
N LEU A 124 8.27 6.64 -16.75
CA LEU A 124 7.86 5.23 -16.61
C LEU A 124 7.77 4.79 -15.15
N LYS A 125 8.62 5.30 -14.25
CA LYS A 125 8.59 4.94 -12.82
C LYS A 125 7.61 5.77 -12.01
N SER A 126 7.42 7.05 -12.33
CA SER A 126 6.60 7.99 -11.56
C SER A 126 5.15 8.11 -12.06
N ASP A 127 4.95 7.93 -13.36
CA ASP A 127 3.71 8.06 -14.11
C ASP A 127 3.72 7.16 -15.37
N PRO A 128 3.54 5.83 -15.22
CA PRO A 128 3.44 4.90 -16.35
C PRO A 128 2.35 5.26 -17.38
N ILE A 129 1.24 5.85 -16.94
CA ILE A 129 0.12 6.26 -17.81
C ILE A 129 0.54 7.48 -18.64
N GLY A 130 1.12 8.49 -17.99
CA GLY A 130 1.72 9.64 -18.66
C GLY A 130 2.81 9.24 -19.64
N ALA A 131 3.68 8.28 -19.29
CA ALA A 131 4.68 7.74 -20.21
C ALA A 131 4.05 7.16 -21.49
N TYR A 132 2.95 6.43 -21.35
CA TYR A 132 2.21 5.85 -22.48
C TYR A 132 1.54 6.92 -23.35
N VAL A 133 0.90 7.92 -22.73
CA VAL A 133 0.25 9.03 -23.45
C VAL A 133 1.28 9.91 -24.17
N GLU A 134 2.41 10.21 -23.54
CA GLU A 134 3.49 10.97 -24.18
C GLU A 134 4.11 10.22 -25.36
N LEU A 135 4.31 8.90 -25.25
CA LEU A 135 4.75 8.11 -26.40
C LEU A 135 3.75 8.18 -27.56
N LYS A 136 2.44 8.14 -27.29
CA LYS A 136 1.39 8.30 -28.32
C LYS A 136 1.53 9.65 -29.04
N ARG A 137 1.77 10.73 -28.28
CA ARG A 137 1.98 12.09 -28.80
C ARG A 137 3.26 12.16 -29.66
N MET A 138 4.38 11.68 -29.13
CA MET A 138 5.67 11.64 -29.82
C MET A 138 5.61 10.83 -31.13
N ILE A 139 4.94 9.67 -31.14
CA ILE A 139 4.75 8.86 -32.36
C ILE A 139 3.97 9.65 -33.42
N ARG A 140 2.92 10.38 -33.02
CA ARG A 140 2.12 11.19 -33.94
C ARG A 140 2.97 12.30 -34.57
N GLU A 141 3.70 13.05 -33.75
CA GLU A 141 4.59 14.11 -34.20
C GLU A 141 5.69 13.60 -35.12
N GLN A 142 6.30 12.47 -34.76
CA GLN A 142 7.36 11.84 -35.53
C GLN A 142 6.85 11.38 -36.91
N LYS A 143 5.64 10.79 -36.98
CA LYS A 143 4.99 10.44 -38.26
C LYS A 143 4.72 11.67 -39.13
N ILE A 144 4.30 12.79 -38.54
CA ILE A 144 4.08 14.04 -39.27
C ILE A 144 5.40 14.61 -39.79
N LYS A 145 6.47 14.58 -38.97
CA LYS A 145 7.80 15.02 -39.36
C LYS A 145 8.33 14.21 -40.54
N LEU A 146 8.25 12.87 -40.47
CA LEU A 146 8.68 11.96 -41.54
C LEU A 146 8.03 12.26 -42.90
N LYS A 147 6.75 12.65 -42.94
CA LYS A 147 6.05 13.05 -44.17
C LYS A 147 6.64 14.32 -44.83
N ARG A 148 7.37 15.15 -44.08
CA ARG A 148 7.92 16.42 -44.54
C ARG A 148 9.40 16.34 -44.92
N ILE A 149 10.09 15.25 -44.60
CA ILE A 149 11.53 15.09 -44.88
C ILE A 149 11.73 14.86 -46.38
N ARG A 150 12.62 15.66 -46.98
CA ARG A 150 12.95 15.61 -48.43
C ARG A 150 14.32 14.97 -48.72
N SER A 151 15.15 14.76 -47.70
CA SER A 151 16.52 14.20 -47.82
C SER A 151 16.53 12.70 -47.50
N ASN A 152 17.16 11.88 -48.34
CA ASN A 152 17.22 10.42 -48.17
C ASN A 152 18.11 9.96 -46.99
N LEU A 153 19.06 10.79 -46.54
CA LEU A 153 20.08 10.40 -45.55
C LEU A 153 19.49 10.24 -44.14
N ASP A 154 18.67 11.19 -43.67
CA ASP A 154 18.10 11.15 -42.31
C ASP A 154 16.82 10.29 -42.23
N VAL A 155 16.18 9.94 -43.36
CA VAL A 155 14.93 9.17 -43.38
C VAL A 155 15.09 7.79 -42.73
N LYS A 156 16.23 7.12 -42.94
CA LYS A 156 16.49 5.80 -42.34
C LYS A 156 16.54 5.89 -40.81
N GLU A 157 17.26 6.87 -40.28
CA GLU A 157 17.44 7.05 -38.83
C GLU A 157 16.15 7.55 -38.15
N GLU A 158 15.41 8.45 -38.79
CA GLU A 158 14.11 8.90 -38.30
C GLU A 158 13.06 7.78 -38.31
N ASN A 159 13.13 6.84 -39.27
CA ASN A 159 12.31 5.63 -39.26
C ASN A 159 12.73 4.65 -38.16
N ASN A 160 14.03 4.47 -37.91
CA ASN A 160 14.51 3.64 -36.81
C ASN A 160 14.07 4.21 -35.46
N TYR A 161 14.13 5.54 -35.30
CA TYR A 161 13.61 6.21 -34.10
C TYR A 161 12.11 6.02 -33.95
N LEU A 162 11.31 6.18 -35.02
CA LEU A 162 9.88 5.90 -34.98
C LEU A 162 9.60 4.44 -34.60
N LYS A 163 10.34 3.49 -35.16
CA LYS A 163 10.22 2.07 -34.83
C LYS A 163 10.48 1.81 -33.35
N LEU A 164 11.54 2.40 -32.78
CA LEU A 164 11.82 2.33 -31.35
C LEU A 164 10.64 2.86 -30.52
N LEU A 165 10.11 4.04 -30.85
CA LEU A 165 8.98 4.61 -30.12
C LEU A 165 7.73 3.71 -30.19
N VAL A 166 7.43 3.16 -31.36
CA VAL A 166 6.29 2.25 -31.56
C VAL A 166 6.48 0.95 -30.77
N GLU A 167 7.67 0.33 -30.82
CA GLU A 167 7.97 -0.88 -30.03
C GLU A 167 7.83 -0.61 -28.53
N THR A 168 8.31 0.54 -28.04
CA THR A 168 8.14 0.95 -26.64
C THR A 168 6.67 1.17 -26.29
N PHE A 169 5.92 1.86 -27.13
CA PHE A 169 4.49 2.10 -26.94
C PHE A 169 3.68 0.80 -26.88
N GLU A 170 3.95 -0.14 -27.79
CA GLU A 170 3.30 -1.45 -27.79
C GLU A 170 3.64 -2.27 -26.55
N LEU A 171 4.89 -2.18 -26.06
CA LEU A 171 5.29 -2.88 -24.84
C LEU A 171 4.59 -2.31 -23.60
N LEU A 172 4.52 -0.98 -23.46
CA LEU A 172 3.80 -0.32 -22.36
C LEU A 172 2.29 -0.61 -22.45
N GLY A 173 1.73 -0.69 -23.66
CA GLY A 173 0.33 -1.03 -23.88
C GLY A 173 -0.09 -2.42 -23.39
N LYS A 174 0.86 -3.31 -23.10
CA LYS A 174 0.62 -4.63 -22.49
C LYS A 174 0.52 -4.59 -20.97
N LEU A 175 0.89 -3.48 -20.33
CA LEU A 175 0.77 -3.35 -18.89
C LEU A 175 -0.70 -3.35 -18.48
N LYS A 176 -1.03 -4.11 -17.43
CA LYS A 176 -2.39 -4.16 -16.89
C LYS A 176 -2.91 -2.78 -16.47
N ILE A 177 -2.04 -1.94 -15.91
CA ILE A 177 -2.39 -0.55 -15.55
C ILE A 177 -2.87 0.26 -16.77
N ILE A 178 -2.30 0.01 -17.95
CA ILE A 178 -2.68 0.70 -19.20
C ILE A 178 -3.94 0.08 -19.79
N SER A 179 -4.11 -1.24 -19.71
CA SER A 179 -5.31 -1.90 -20.24
C SER A 179 -6.59 -1.48 -19.51
N ILE A 180 -6.51 -1.22 -18.20
CA ILE A 180 -7.65 -0.77 -17.38
C ILE A 180 -8.17 0.59 -17.84
N VAL A 181 -7.27 1.51 -18.19
CA VAL A 181 -7.60 2.93 -18.41
C VAL A 181 -7.71 3.32 -19.86
N LYS A 182 -7.43 2.40 -20.80
CA LYS A 182 -7.16 2.69 -22.21
C LYS A 182 -8.27 3.50 -22.89
N GLU A 183 -9.51 3.30 -22.49
CA GLU A 183 -10.70 3.97 -23.05
C GLU A 183 -10.91 5.39 -22.47
N ASP A 184 -10.34 5.67 -21.29
CA ASP A 184 -10.50 6.92 -20.54
C ASP A 184 -9.29 7.88 -20.70
N LEU A 185 -8.35 7.58 -21.60
CA LEU A 185 -7.13 8.39 -21.78
C LEU A 185 -7.32 9.64 -22.65
N ASP A 186 -8.49 9.81 -23.27
CA ASP A 186 -8.77 10.98 -24.10
C ASP A 186 -8.91 12.23 -23.22
N GLY A 187 -8.04 13.22 -23.47
CA GLY A 187 -7.96 14.43 -22.65
C GLY A 187 -7.04 14.31 -21.42
N TYR A 188 -6.33 13.20 -21.24
CA TYR A 188 -5.39 13.03 -20.13
C TYR A 188 -4.34 14.15 -20.07
N VAL A 189 -4.22 14.77 -18.90
CA VAL A 189 -3.23 15.80 -18.59
C VAL A 189 -2.10 15.15 -17.79
N LEU A 190 -0.85 15.43 -18.18
CA LEU A 190 0.30 14.95 -17.40
C LEU A 190 0.24 15.49 -15.97
N ASP A 191 0.77 14.72 -15.03
CA ASP A 191 0.69 14.97 -13.59
C ASP A 191 -0.71 14.86 -12.98
N ASP A 192 -1.80 14.72 -13.75
CA ASP A 192 -3.10 14.38 -13.19
C ASP A 192 -3.10 12.92 -12.73
N ARG A 193 -3.32 12.72 -11.43
CA ARG A 193 -3.37 11.39 -10.81
C ARG A 193 -4.78 10.89 -10.50
N SER A 194 -5.83 11.60 -10.92
CA SER A 194 -7.23 11.20 -10.72
C SER A 194 -7.51 9.76 -11.16
N ILE A 195 -6.95 9.35 -12.30
CA ILE A 195 -7.08 8.00 -12.85
C ILE A 195 -6.47 6.93 -11.92
N TYR A 196 -5.38 7.25 -11.21
CA TYR A 196 -4.70 6.29 -10.34
C TYR A 196 -5.52 5.91 -9.11
N VAL A 197 -6.41 6.79 -8.63
CA VAL A 197 -7.32 6.55 -7.49
C VAL A 197 -8.30 5.41 -7.78
N ASN A 198 -8.66 5.22 -9.05
CA ASN A 198 -9.54 4.14 -9.46
C ASN A 198 -8.82 2.79 -9.59
N ILE A 199 -7.49 2.81 -9.70
CA ILE A 199 -6.66 1.62 -9.90
C ILE A 199 -6.08 1.13 -8.57
N PHE A 200 -5.56 2.06 -7.78
CA PHE A 200 -4.85 1.77 -6.54
C PHE A 200 -5.73 2.17 -5.36
N ARG A 201 -6.11 1.16 -4.57
CA ARG A 201 -6.97 1.29 -3.41
C ARG A 201 -6.28 0.57 -2.25
N PRO A 202 -5.44 1.27 -1.47
CA PRO A 202 -4.79 0.67 -0.34
C PRO A 202 -5.79 0.34 0.78
N ILE A 203 -5.55 -0.74 1.49
CA ILE A 203 -6.17 -0.97 2.80
C ILE A 203 -5.39 -0.13 3.81
N ILE A 204 -6.09 0.72 4.56
CA ILE A 204 -5.51 1.63 5.55
C ILE A 204 -5.82 1.10 6.95
N SER A 205 -4.79 0.89 7.76
CA SER A 205 -4.94 0.55 9.18
C SER A 205 -3.97 1.38 10.02
N PRO A 206 -4.28 1.67 11.29
CA PRO A 206 -3.28 2.19 12.24
C PRO A 206 -2.03 1.30 12.26
N ASN A 207 -0.85 1.92 12.37
CA ASN A 207 0.42 1.20 12.24
C ASN A 207 0.75 0.28 13.44
N PHE A 208 0.10 0.50 14.59
CA PHE A 208 0.30 -0.30 15.79
C PHE A 208 -0.47 -1.63 15.77
N MET A 209 -1.54 -1.73 14.97
CA MET A 209 -2.35 -2.94 14.86
C MET A 209 -1.62 -4.00 14.05
N LEU A 210 -1.57 -5.23 14.59
CA LEU A 210 -1.08 -6.39 13.84
C LEU A 210 -2.13 -6.82 12.81
N THR A 211 -3.40 -6.92 13.20
CA THR A 211 -4.51 -7.32 12.33
C THR A 211 -4.91 -6.22 11.35
N ARG A 212 -5.15 -6.61 10.09
CA ARG A 212 -5.69 -5.71 9.07
C ARG A 212 -7.21 -5.66 9.16
N LEU A 213 -7.78 -4.50 8.93
CA LEU A 213 -9.22 -4.31 8.93
C LEU A 213 -9.59 -3.49 7.68
N MET A 214 -10.43 -4.05 6.81
CA MET A 214 -10.91 -3.40 5.60
C MET A 214 -11.88 -2.30 5.99
N ALA A 215 -11.43 -1.05 5.91
CA ALA A 215 -12.21 0.11 6.37
C ALA A 215 -13.38 0.50 5.44
N GLN A 216 -13.40 0.03 4.19
CA GLN A 216 -14.43 0.41 3.22
C GLN A 216 -15.48 -0.69 3.03
N ILE A 217 -16.74 -0.29 3.09
CA ILE A 217 -17.89 -1.13 2.77
C ILE A 217 -17.85 -1.44 1.25
N PRO A 218 -18.05 -2.70 0.82
CA PRO A 218 -18.08 -3.05 -0.60
C PRO A 218 -19.15 -2.28 -1.39
N ILE A 219 -18.86 -2.00 -2.68
CA ILE A 219 -19.80 -1.30 -3.58
C ILE A 219 -20.99 -2.22 -3.86
N GLY A 220 -22.21 -1.71 -3.67
CA GLY A 220 -23.46 -2.49 -3.82
C GLY A 220 -23.90 -3.24 -2.56
N ALA A 221 -23.29 -2.94 -1.41
CA ALA A 221 -23.73 -3.47 -0.13
C ALA A 221 -25.04 -2.83 0.33
N TYR A 222 -26.03 -3.65 0.68
CA TYR A 222 -27.27 -3.22 1.31
C TYR A 222 -27.21 -3.49 2.82
N GLU A 223 -27.38 -2.46 3.65
CA GLU A 223 -27.33 -2.59 5.10
C GLU A 223 -28.52 -3.40 5.62
N LEU A 224 -28.22 -4.47 6.35
CA LEU A 224 -29.19 -5.34 6.99
C LEU A 224 -29.48 -4.91 8.43
N ASP A 225 -28.41 -4.59 9.17
CA ASP A 225 -28.48 -4.30 10.60
C ASP A 225 -27.27 -3.48 11.06
N SER A 226 -27.43 -2.79 12.18
CA SER A 226 -26.36 -2.07 12.85
C SER A 226 -26.59 -2.02 14.36
N TYR A 227 -25.57 -2.37 15.13
CA TYR A 227 -25.61 -2.33 16.58
C TYR A 227 -24.24 -2.02 17.18
N ASN A 228 -24.24 -1.60 18.44
CA ASN A 228 -23.02 -1.26 19.15
C ASN A 228 -22.70 -2.36 20.16
N LEU A 229 -21.45 -2.84 20.15
CA LEU A 229 -20.95 -3.80 21.15
C LEU A 229 -20.62 -3.11 22.48
N ASP A 230 -20.22 -1.85 22.41
CA ASP A 230 -19.98 -0.96 23.54
C ASP A 230 -20.14 0.50 23.11
N LYS A 231 -19.59 1.45 23.88
CA LYS A 231 -19.74 2.88 23.56
C LYS A 231 -19.04 3.30 22.27
N GLU A 232 -17.99 2.57 21.85
CA GLU A 232 -17.07 3.03 20.82
C GLU A 232 -16.87 2.02 19.67
N THR A 233 -17.41 0.81 19.83
CA THR A 233 -17.34 -0.26 18.84
C THR A 233 -18.70 -0.48 18.18
N ASN A 234 -18.74 -0.24 16.87
CA ASN A 234 -19.95 -0.42 16.07
C ASN A 234 -19.80 -1.63 15.14
N VAL A 235 -20.89 -2.35 14.95
CA VAL A 235 -21.02 -3.47 14.03
C VAL A 235 -22.09 -3.13 13.01
N SER A 236 -21.81 -3.33 11.73
CA SER A 236 -22.78 -3.18 10.66
C SER A 236 -22.76 -4.42 9.77
N LEU A 237 -23.93 -4.96 9.48
CA LEU A 237 -24.11 -6.12 8.62
C LEU A 237 -24.67 -5.71 7.27
N PHE A 238 -24.14 -6.30 6.21
CA PHE A 238 -24.56 -6.00 4.84
C PHE A 238 -24.83 -7.27 4.04
N SER A 239 -25.77 -7.19 3.11
CA SER A 239 -25.93 -8.15 2.03
C SER A 239 -25.23 -7.66 0.77
N LEU A 240 -24.62 -8.57 0.01
CA LEU A 240 -23.92 -8.27 -1.24
C LEU A 240 -24.69 -8.91 -2.40
N ASP A 241 -24.97 -8.16 -3.47
CA ASP A 241 -25.79 -8.60 -4.61
C ASP A 241 -25.33 -9.92 -5.27
N ASN A 242 -24.04 -10.27 -5.15
CA ASN A 242 -23.42 -11.43 -5.81
C ASN A 242 -22.75 -12.43 -4.84
N ASP A 243 -22.98 -12.31 -3.53
CA ASP A 243 -22.45 -13.25 -2.54
C ASP A 243 -23.59 -13.86 -1.72
N VAL A 244 -23.44 -15.14 -1.39
CA VAL A 244 -24.37 -15.84 -0.50
C VAL A 244 -24.10 -15.46 0.95
N LYS A 245 -22.85 -15.09 1.26
CA LYS A 245 -22.44 -14.71 2.61
C LYS A 245 -22.73 -13.24 2.86
N ASN A 246 -23.22 -12.95 4.06
CA ASN A 246 -23.36 -11.58 4.52
C ASN A 246 -21.98 -11.01 4.90
N TYR A 247 -21.87 -9.68 4.89
CA TYR A 247 -20.64 -8.99 5.24
C TYR A 247 -20.77 -8.38 6.64
N TYR A 248 -19.93 -8.82 7.56
CA TYR A 248 -19.85 -8.32 8.91
C TYR A 248 -18.75 -7.26 9.00
N HIS A 249 -19.13 -6.01 9.18
CA HIS A 249 -18.21 -4.89 9.26
C HIS A 249 -18.05 -4.45 10.72
N LEU A 250 -16.88 -4.70 11.29
CA LEU A 250 -16.50 -4.23 12.62
C LEU A 250 -15.78 -2.88 12.52
N THR A 251 -16.24 -1.88 13.25
CA THR A 251 -15.56 -0.58 13.39
C THR A 251 -15.19 -0.37 14.86
N PRO A 252 -13.94 -0.66 15.25
CA PRO A 252 -13.49 -0.55 16.63
C PRO A 252 -12.91 0.86 16.91
N PRO A 253 -12.76 1.29 18.18
CA PRO A 253 -12.38 2.66 18.55
C PRO A 253 -11.08 3.16 17.93
N GLU A 254 -10.14 2.25 17.63
CA GLU A 254 -8.83 2.52 17.06
C GLU A 254 -8.88 3.25 15.71
N PHE A 255 -9.99 3.12 14.97
CA PHE A 255 -10.17 3.80 13.69
C PHE A 255 -10.61 5.25 13.84
N ASN A 256 -11.18 5.62 14.99
CA ASN A 256 -11.64 6.97 15.30
C ASN A 256 -10.58 7.81 15.99
N LEU A 257 -9.41 7.24 16.29
CA LEU A 257 -8.29 7.97 16.87
C LEU A 257 -7.69 8.97 15.87
N ASP A 258 -7.35 10.15 16.40
CA ASP A 258 -6.52 11.12 15.70
C ASP A 258 -5.06 10.62 15.58
N ASP A 259 -4.30 11.26 14.68
CA ASP A 259 -2.95 10.81 14.35
C ASP A 259 -1.99 10.96 15.55
N ASP A 260 -2.18 11.96 16.42
CA ASP A 260 -1.39 12.16 17.64
C ASP A 260 -1.55 10.98 18.61
N LYS A 261 -2.79 10.50 18.82
CA LYS A 261 -3.10 9.33 19.66
C LYS A 261 -2.59 8.02 19.06
N ILE A 262 -2.67 7.88 17.73
CA ILE A 262 -2.09 6.71 17.04
C ILE A 262 -0.57 6.65 17.26
N GLU A 263 0.11 7.79 17.13
CA GLU A 263 1.56 7.86 17.33
C GLU A 263 1.96 7.56 18.79
N LEU A 264 1.18 8.05 19.77
CA LEU A 264 1.34 7.70 21.18
C LEU A 264 1.25 6.19 21.42
N LEU A 265 0.24 5.54 20.86
CA LEU A 265 0.07 4.09 20.97
C LEU A 265 1.21 3.31 20.33
N ASP A 266 1.68 3.71 19.15
CA ASP A 266 2.80 3.02 18.49
C ASP A 266 4.09 3.13 19.30
N MET A 267 4.42 4.32 19.82
CA MET A 267 5.58 4.50 20.69
C MET A 267 5.46 3.66 21.96
N ALA A 268 4.31 3.73 22.65
CA ALA A 268 4.08 2.98 23.87
C ALA A 268 4.20 1.47 23.63
N ARG A 269 3.62 0.97 22.53
CA ARG A 269 3.73 -0.44 22.12
C ARG A 269 5.18 -0.84 21.87
N ASN A 270 5.95 -0.01 21.18
CA ASN A 270 7.36 -0.31 20.89
C ASN A 270 8.19 -0.40 22.20
N ILE A 271 7.97 0.52 23.15
CA ILE A 271 8.63 0.50 24.46
C ILE A 271 8.23 -0.74 25.28
N LEU A 272 6.94 -1.09 25.30
CA LEU A 272 6.45 -2.28 26.00
C LEU A 272 6.95 -3.57 25.35
N ALA A 273 7.06 -3.63 24.02
CA ALA A 273 7.57 -4.80 23.30
C ALA A 273 9.05 -5.08 23.59
N GLU A 274 9.83 -4.06 23.95
CA GLU A 274 11.22 -4.22 24.40
C GLU A 274 11.31 -4.84 25.81
N HIS A 275 10.26 -4.70 26.62
CA HIS A 275 10.17 -5.24 27.98
C HIS A 275 9.43 -6.57 27.97
N LYS A 276 10.17 -7.68 27.83
CA LYS A 276 9.60 -9.02 27.93
C LYS A 276 9.32 -9.40 29.39
N PRO A 277 8.06 -9.68 29.79
CA PRO A 277 7.74 -10.16 31.12
C PRO A 277 8.37 -11.54 31.40
N GLU A 278 8.66 -11.84 32.67
CA GLU A 278 9.21 -13.14 33.08
C GLU A 278 8.12 -14.24 33.06
N GLU A 279 8.48 -15.49 32.77
CA GLU A 279 7.52 -16.63 32.65
C GLU A 279 6.53 -16.77 33.83
N LYS A 280 6.92 -16.31 35.03
CA LYS A 280 6.07 -16.36 36.23
C LYS A 280 4.87 -15.40 36.15
N GLU A 281 4.97 -14.31 35.41
CA GLU A 281 3.90 -13.33 35.23
C GLU A 281 2.78 -13.86 34.32
N PHE A 282 3.02 -14.95 33.58
CA PHE A 282 2.03 -15.64 32.74
C PHE A 282 1.08 -16.58 33.49
N THR A 283 1.24 -16.74 34.80
CA THR A 283 0.40 -17.66 35.58
C THR A 283 -0.96 -17.08 35.99
N ASP A 284 -1.12 -15.76 35.96
CA ASP A 284 -2.36 -15.05 36.30
C ASP A 284 -2.67 -13.98 35.24
N ILE A 285 -3.55 -14.34 34.29
CA ILE A 285 -3.89 -13.51 33.13
C ILE A 285 -4.58 -12.20 33.55
N GLU A 286 -5.46 -12.24 34.54
CA GLU A 286 -6.19 -11.05 35.03
C GLU A 286 -5.23 -10.05 35.68
N ARG A 287 -4.33 -10.56 36.52
CA ARG A 287 -3.31 -9.74 37.15
C ARG A 287 -2.33 -9.17 36.13
N MET A 288 -1.96 -9.94 35.13
CA MET A 288 -1.10 -9.47 34.04
C MET A 288 -1.77 -8.32 33.28
N ARG A 289 -3.02 -8.49 32.82
CA ARG A 289 -3.75 -7.42 32.11
C ARG A 289 -3.85 -6.15 32.93
N THR A 290 -4.17 -6.28 34.23
CA THR A 290 -4.21 -5.13 35.15
C THR A 290 -2.85 -4.44 35.28
N THR A 291 -1.77 -5.22 35.32
CA THR A 291 -0.40 -4.69 35.42
C THR A 291 -0.01 -3.94 34.15
N PHE A 292 -0.21 -4.56 32.98
CA PHE A 292 0.07 -3.94 31.68
C PHE A 292 -0.80 -2.71 31.43
N PHE A 293 -2.06 -2.72 31.88
CA PHE A 293 -2.93 -1.55 31.81
C PHE A 293 -2.36 -0.37 32.59
N ASN A 294 -1.97 -0.58 33.86
CA ASN A 294 -1.43 0.49 34.69
C ASN A 294 -0.10 1.03 34.13
N ILE A 295 0.82 0.13 33.74
CA ILE A 295 2.09 0.52 33.13
C ILE A 295 1.85 1.28 31.81
N GLY A 296 0.97 0.76 30.96
CA GLY A 296 0.63 1.35 29.67
C GLY A 296 0.02 2.74 29.82
N ARG A 297 -0.93 2.92 30.75
CA ARG A 297 -1.54 4.23 31.04
C ARG A 297 -0.50 5.24 31.51
N ASP A 298 0.34 4.85 32.47
CA ASP A 298 1.35 5.76 33.03
C ASP A 298 2.38 6.16 31.95
N LEU A 299 2.77 5.21 31.09
CA LEU A 299 3.64 5.47 29.94
C LEU A 299 2.98 6.41 28.90
N LEU A 300 1.70 6.20 28.58
CA LEU A 300 0.97 7.05 27.64
C LEU A 300 0.88 8.50 28.13
N VAL A 301 0.63 8.70 29.43
CA VAL A 301 0.61 10.03 30.06
C VAL A 301 1.98 10.69 29.99
N GLU A 302 3.06 9.96 30.29
CA GLU A 302 4.43 10.48 30.19
C GLU A 302 4.80 10.89 28.75
N LEU A 303 4.48 10.04 27.77
CA LEU A 303 4.73 10.32 26.36
C LEU A 303 3.93 11.53 25.85
N ALA A 304 2.67 11.66 26.28
CA ALA A 304 1.82 12.79 25.93
C ALA A 304 2.37 14.12 26.49
N GLN A 305 2.79 14.12 27.76
CA GLN A 305 3.42 15.29 28.39
C GLN A 305 4.68 15.73 27.66
N HIS A 306 5.53 14.78 27.26
CA HIS A 306 6.75 15.07 26.50
C HIS A 306 6.48 15.71 25.13
N ARG A 307 5.30 15.47 24.55
CA ARG A 307 4.87 16.04 23.27
C ARG A 307 3.99 17.28 23.40
N GLY A 308 3.68 17.70 24.63
CA GLY A 308 2.77 18.81 24.88
C GLY A 308 1.31 18.51 24.53
N LEU A 309 0.93 17.23 24.55
CA LEU A 309 -0.45 16.77 24.39
C LEU A 309 -1.09 16.68 25.78
N ASP A 310 -2.32 17.18 25.91
CA ASP A 310 -3.13 17.02 27.11
C ASP A 310 -4.04 15.81 26.91
N LEU A 311 -3.92 14.81 27.77
CA LEU A 311 -4.78 13.63 27.79
C LEU A 311 -5.61 13.67 29.07
N ASP A 312 -6.93 13.63 28.92
CA ASP A 312 -7.78 13.46 30.10
C ASP A 312 -7.72 12.02 30.64
N PHE A 313 -8.34 11.81 31.81
CA PHE A 313 -8.33 10.51 32.48
C PHE A 313 -9.03 9.41 31.66
N ASP A 314 -10.14 9.75 30.99
CA ASP A 314 -10.93 8.78 30.23
C ASP A 314 -10.21 8.43 28.91
N GLU A 315 -9.58 9.41 28.25
CA GLU A 315 -8.73 9.23 27.08
C GLU A 315 -7.52 8.36 27.39
N ALA A 316 -6.81 8.64 28.49
CA ALA A 316 -5.65 7.85 28.90
C ALA A 316 -6.05 6.39 29.20
N ASN A 317 -7.20 6.17 29.84
CA ASN A 317 -7.72 4.82 30.07
C ASN A 317 -8.10 4.13 28.76
N GLY A 318 -8.81 4.80 27.85
CA GLY A 318 -9.20 4.23 26.55
C GLY A 318 -7.98 3.84 25.71
N LEU A 319 -6.96 4.69 25.65
CA LEU A 319 -5.69 4.37 24.98
C LEU A 319 -4.97 3.19 25.66
N ALA A 320 -4.97 3.11 26.99
CA ALA A 320 -4.38 2.00 27.71
C ALA A 320 -5.12 0.67 27.44
N GLU A 321 -6.45 0.67 27.34
CA GLU A 321 -7.23 -0.52 26.95
C GLU A 321 -6.85 -1.00 25.54
N ILE A 322 -6.74 -0.07 24.59
CA ILE A 322 -6.30 -0.35 23.23
C ILE A 322 -4.87 -0.94 23.24
N LEU A 323 -3.95 -0.32 23.98
CA LEU A 323 -2.57 -0.78 24.08
C LEU A 323 -2.47 -2.21 24.64
N VAL A 324 -3.22 -2.52 25.70
CA VAL A 324 -3.29 -3.86 26.29
C VAL A 324 -3.83 -4.88 25.28
N ARG A 325 -4.89 -4.51 24.54
CA ARG A 325 -5.52 -5.36 23.52
C ARG A 325 -4.54 -5.82 22.44
N TYR A 326 -3.61 -4.97 22.00
CA TYR A 326 -2.61 -5.30 20.96
C TYR A 326 -1.23 -5.70 21.48
N THR A 327 -1.03 -5.78 22.81
CA THR A 327 0.25 -6.22 23.40
C THR A 327 0.12 -7.60 24.03
N VAL A 328 -0.71 -7.73 25.07
CA VAL A 328 -0.93 -8.99 25.81
C VAL A 328 -2.28 -9.63 25.47
N GLY A 329 -3.15 -8.90 24.78
CA GLY A 329 -4.43 -9.40 24.31
C GLY A 329 -4.40 -10.08 22.95
N PHE A 330 -5.58 -10.47 22.47
CA PHE A 330 -5.79 -11.09 21.15
C PHE A 330 -6.19 -10.09 20.04
N GLY A 331 -5.91 -8.80 20.24
CA GLY A 331 -6.23 -7.76 19.26
C GLY A 331 -7.73 -7.69 18.97
N LEU A 332 -8.08 -7.59 17.69
CA LEU A 332 -9.46 -7.55 17.22
C LEU A 332 -10.25 -8.83 17.49
N LEU A 333 -9.59 -9.97 17.75
CA LEU A 333 -10.29 -11.21 18.09
C LEU A 333 -11.03 -11.07 19.43
N GLU A 334 -10.50 -10.28 20.38
CA GLU A 334 -11.23 -9.98 21.63
C GLU A 334 -12.54 -9.25 21.38
N VAL A 335 -12.55 -8.38 20.36
CA VAL A 335 -13.73 -7.60 19.99
C VAL A 335 -14.78 -8.51 19.36
N LEU A 336 -14.37 -9.46 18.51
CA LEU A 336 -15.27 -10.49 18.00
C LEU A 336 -15.80 -11.39 19.11
N LEU A 337 -14.94 -11.85 20.02
CA LEU A 337 -15.33 -12.71 21.15
C LEU A 337 -16.26 -12.03 22.16
N LYS A 338 -16.31 -10.69 22.15
CA LYS A 338 -17.22 -9.90 22.99
C LYS A 338 -18.65 -9.88 22.42
N ASP A 339 -18.83 -10.18 21.14
CA ASP A 339 -20.16 -10.19 20.53
C ASP A 339 -20.88 -11.50 20.84
N GLU A 340 -21.91 -11.41 21.69
CA GLU A 340 -22.74 -12.55 22.09
C GLU A 340 -23.53 -13.17 20.92
N LYS A 341 -23.71 -12.43 19.81
CA LYS A 341 -24.39 -12.94 18.61
C LYS A 341 -23.47 -13.79 17.73
N ILE A 342 -22.17 -13.79 17.96
CA ILE A 342 -21.23 -14.63 17.22
C ILE A 342 -21.19 -16.03 17.85
N GLN A 343 -21.56 -17.04 17.06
CA GLN A 343 -21.58 -18.44 17.49
C GLN A 343 -20.23 -19.11 17.26
N ASP A 344 -19.66 -18.93 16.06
CA ASP A 344 -18.39 -19.52 15.66
C ASP A 344 -17.48 -18.47 15.00
N ILE A 345 -16.18 -18.62 15.21
CA ILE A 345 -15.13 -17.83 14.54
C ILE A 345 -14.21 -18.80 13.79
N VAL A 346 -14.09 -18.63 12.48
CA VAL A 346 -13.30 -19.48 11.59
C VAL A 346 -12.16 -18.67 10.98
N ILE A 347 -10.93 -19.06 11.34
CA ILE A 347 -9.70 -18.50 10.78
C ILE A 347 -9.09 -19.52 9.83
N ASN A 348 -9.22 -19.26 8.54
CA ASN A 348 -8.63 -20.10 7.50
C ASN A 348 -7.20 -19.68 7.18
N GLY A 349 -6.39 -20.66 6.75
CA GLY A 349 -5.09 -20.40 6.17
C GLY A 349 -5.19 -20.13 4.66
N PRO A 350 -4.20 -19.45 4.06
CA PRO A 350 -3.01 -18.90 4.70
C PRO A 350 -3.28 -17.59 5.45
N ILE A 351 -2.73 -17.49 6.68
CA ILE A 351 -2.81 -16.29 7.52
C ILE A 351 -2.26 -15.10 6.74
N GLY A 352 -2.94 -13.96 6.79
CA GLY A 352 -2.56 -12.80 6.00
C GLY A 352 -3.10 -12.80 4.57
N GLN A 353 -4.05 -13.65 4.20
CA GLN A 353 -4.68 -13.60 2.88
C GLN A 353 -6.20 -13.69 2.94
N THR A 354 -6.74 -14.54 3.80
CA THR A 354 -8.18 -14.71 3.97
C THR A 354 -8.72 -13.90 5.15
N PRO A 355 -9.88 -13.24 5.03
CA PRO A 355 -10.54 -12.63 6.18
C PRO A 355 -10.99 -13.70 7.18
N ILE A 356 -11.28 -13.27 8.41
CA ILE A 356 -11.96 -14.09 9.41
C ILE A 356 -13.40 -14.29 8.95
N PHE A 357 -13.89 -15.52 9.05
CA PHE A 357 -15.30 -15.84 8.84
C PHE A 357 -15.96 -16.07 10.20
N ILE A 358 -17.24 -15.75 10.30
CA ILE A 358 -18.01 -15.97 11.52
C ILE A 358 -19.36 -16.61 11.18
N VAL A 359 -19.95 -17.30 12.15
CA VAL A 359 -21.36 -17.68 12.11
C VAL A 359 -22.10 -16.74 13.05
N HIS A 360 -22.96 -15.90 12.51
CA HIS A 360 -23.76 -14.95 13.26
C HIS A 360 -25.15 -15.51 13.54
N GLN A 361 -25.65 -15.38 14.77
CA GLN A 361 -26.92 -15.95 15.22
C GLN A 361 -28.11 -15.60 14.32
N ASP A 362 -28.19 -14.34 13.87
CA ASP A 362 -29.32 -13.84 13.08
C ASP A 362 -29.07 -13.88 11.56
N TYR A 363 -27.81 -14.00 11.11
CA TYR A 363 -27.40 -13.75 9.72
C TYR A 363 -26.54 -14.87 9.11
N ASP A 364 -26.45 -16.03 9.78
CA ASP A 364 -25.69 -17.21 9.38
C ASP A 364 -24.22 -16.88 9.03
N ASP A 365 -23.68 -17.50 7.97
CA ASP A 365 -22.30 -17.35 7.53
C ASP A 365 -22.00 -15.92 7.07
N CYS A 366 -21.10 -15.25 7.80
CA CYS A 366 -20.63 -13.92 7.45
C CYS A 366 -19.12 -13.88 7.17
N VAL A 367 -18.73 -13.04 6.21
CA VAL A 367 -17.34 -12.64 5.97
C VAL A 367 -17.07 -11.37 6.74
N THR A 368 -16.02 -11.34 7.56
CA THR A 368 -15.67 -10.13 8.29
C THR A 368 -14.76 -9.21 7.47
N ASN A 369 -14.69 -7.95 7.88
CA ASN A 369 -13.68 -7.01 7.40
C ASN A 369 -12.29 -7.23 8.03
N ILE A 370 -12.09 -8.25 8.86
CA ILE A 370 -10.85 -8.47 9.62
C ILE A 370 -9.99 -9.52 8.91
N ILE A 371 -8.75 -9.18 8.57
CA ILE A 371 -7.76 -10.11 8.01
C ILE A 371 -6.65 -10.31 9.05
N PRO A 372 -6.46 -11.55 9.56
CA PRO A 372 -5.44 -11.83 10.55
C PRO A 372 -4.06 -11.62 9.94
N SER A 373 -3.13 -11.10 10.73
CA SER A 373 -1.70 -11.08 10.46
C SER A 373 -1.02 -12.21 11.24
N ALA A 374 0.13 -12.66 10.74
CA ALA A 374 0.96 -13.65 11.44
C ALA A 374 1.76 -13.04 12.59
#